data_AF-A0AA92HZ50-F1
#
_entry.id   AF-A0AA92HZ50-F1
#
_cell.length_a   1.000
_cell.length_b   1.000
_cell.length_c   1.000
_cell.angle_alpha   90.00
_cell.angle_beta   90.00
_cell.angle_gamma   90.00
#
_symmetry.space_group_name_H-M   'P 1'
#
loop_
_entity.id
_entity.type
_entity.pdbx_description
1 polymer ?
#
loop_
_entity_poly.entity_id
_entity_poly.type
_entity_poly.pdbx_seq_one_letter_code
_entity_poly.pdbx_strand_id
1 'polypeptide(L)' 'MTPTEAVPAGDPAPSFARCFAGPDGARVLATLRAMTLDRTLGPDASDAALRDLEGQRRLVALILALTARGQGA' A
#
# COMPACT_ATOMS: atom_id res chain seq x y z
N MET A 1 -18.02 -9.30 -18.75
CA MET A 1 -16.67 -9.62 -19.27
C MET A 1 -15.67 -8.90 -18.38
N THR A 2 -15.35 -9.47 -17.23
CA THR A 2 -14.28 -8.95 -16.35
C THR A 2 -12.94 -9.30 -16.99
N PRO A 3 -12.03 -8.34 -17.21
CA PRO A 3 -10.68 -8.67 -17.64
C PRO A 3 -10.09 -9.60 -16.58
N THR A 4 -9.64 -10.78 -17.01
CA THR A 4 -8.78 -11.62 -16.18
C THR A 4 -7.50 -10.83 -15.97
N GLU A 5 -7.39 -10.19 -14.81
CA GLU A 5 -6.20 -9.41 -14.47
C GLU A 5 -5.07 -10.43 -14.31
N ALA A 6 -4.26 -10.55 -15.36
CA ALA A 6 -3.13 -11.46 -15.36
C ALA A 6 -2.19 -11.01 -14.24
N VAL A 7 -2.14 -11.80 -13.16
CA VAL A 7 -1.15 -11.61 -12.10
C VAL A 7 0.22 -11.56 -12.79
N PRO A 8 0.98 -10.46 -12.66
CA PRO A 8 2.25 -10.33 -13.35
C PRO A 8 3.16 -11.49 -12.96
N ALA A 9 3.73 -12.16 -13.97
CA ALA A 9 4.59 -13.32 -13.73
C ALA A 9 5.85 -12.90 -12.97
N GLY A 10 6.14 -13.61 -11.87
CA GLY A 10 7.34 -13.39 -11.04
C GLY A 10 7.09 -12.59 -9.76
N ASP A 11 8.14 -12.38 -8.97
CA ASP A 11 8.07 -11.55 -7.77
C ASP A 11 7.91 -10.07 -8.16
N PRO A 12 6.83 -9.37 -7.73
CA PRO A 12 6.66 -7.96 -8.03
C PRO A 12 7.61 -7.03 -7.23
N ALA A 13 8.23 -7.50 -6.14
CA ALA A 13 9.02 -6.67 -5.21
C ALA A 13 10.11 -5.80 -5.89
N PRO A 14 10.90 -6.28 -6.88
CA PRO A 14 11.86 -5.42 -7.57
C PRO A 14 11.20 -4.25 -8.30
N SER A 15 10.01 -4.45 -8.87
CA SER A 15 9.27 -3.36 -9.53
C SER A 15 8.79 -2.32 -8.53
N PHE A 16 8.27 -2.74 -7.37
CA PHE A 16 7.87 -1.84 -6.29
C PHE A 16 9.07 -1.04 -5.76
N ALA A 17 10.19 -1.71 -5.49
CA ALA A 17 11.41 -1.06 -5.04
C ALA A 17 11.89 0.02 -6.02
N ARG A 18 11.94 -0.27 -7.33
CA ARG A 18 12.32 0.72 -8.35
C ARG A 18 11.31 1.87 -8.44
N CYS A 19 10.01 1.59 -8.41
CA CYS A 19 8.97 2.61 -8.49
C CYS A 19 9.05 3.62 -7.33
N PHE A 20 9.43 3.17 -6.14
CA PHE A 20 9.46 4.02 -4.94
C PHE A 20 10.87 4.43 -4.47
N ALA A 21 11.92 4.16 -5.26
CA ALA A 21 13.30 4.48 -4.87
C ALA A 21 13.65 5.98 -4.88
N GLY A 22 12.91 6.79 -5.66
CA GLY A 22 13.15 8.23 -5.80
C GLY A 22 12.47 9.09 -4.74
N PRO A 23 12.78 10.41 -4.70
CA PRO A 23 12.19 11.35 -3.74
C PRO A 23 10.66 11.42 -3.85
N ASP A 24 10.11 11.36 -5.07
CA ASP A 24 8.66 11.32 -5.29
C ASP A 24 8.06 10.01 -4.78
N GLY A 25 8.77 8.90 -4.97
CA GLY A 25 8.38 7.59 -4.45
C GLY A 25 8.27 7.59 -2.92
N ALA A 26 9.29 8.11 -2.25
CA ALA A 26 9.28 8.30 -0.80
C ALA A 26 8.12 9.20 -0.34
N ARG A 27 7.83 10.28 -1.08
CA ARG A 27 6.71 11.18 -0.79
C ARG A 27 5.35 10.48 -0.93
N VAL A 28 5.18 9.64 -1.97
CA VAL A 28 3.96 8.85 -2.14
C VAL A 28 3.78 7.87 -0.98
N LEU A 29 4.83 7.14 -0.59
CA LEU A 29 4.75 6.18 0.53
C LEU A 29 4.41 6.88 1.85
N ALA A 30 5.02 8.03 2.14
CA ALA A 30 4.70 8.82 3.31
C ALA A 30 3.24 9.32 3.29
N THR A 31 2.76 9.75 2.13
CA THR A 31 1.36 10.21 1.96
C THR A 31 0.37 9.07 2.18
N LEU A 32 0.61 7.90 1.58
CA LEU A 32 -0.23 6.71 1.77
C LEU A 32 -0.29 6.30 3.24
N ARG A 33 0.86 6.33 3.94
CA ARG A 33 0.94 6.03 5.37
C ARG A 33 0.11 7.01 6.20
N ALA A 34 0.23 8.31 5.94
CA ALA A 34 -0.53 9.34 6.63
C ALA A 34 -2.05 9.20 6.43
N MET A 35 -2.48 8.82 5.21
CA MET A 35 -3.90 8.64 4.89
C MET A 35 -4.51 7.39 5.53
N THR A 36 -3.70 6.41 5.95
CA THR A 36 -4.18 5.07 6.33
C THR A 36 -3.66 4.60 7.69
N LEU A 37 -2.36 4.28 7.80
CA LEU A 37 -1.75 3.69 8.98
C LEU A 37 -1.72 4.68 10.15
N ASP A 38 -1.38 5.93 9.88
CA ASP A 38 -1.30 6.97 10.92
C ASP A 38 -2.66 7.68 11.13
N ARG A 39 -3.66 7.37 10.29
CA ARG A 39 -5.00 7.95 10.39
C ARG A 39 -5.78 7.29 11.53
N THR A 40 -6.31 8.13 12.42
CA THR A 40 -7.25 7.71 13.48
C THR A 40 -8.68 8.08 13.10
N LEU A 41 -9.63 7.27 13.56
CA LEU A 41 -11.05 7.56 13.46
C LEU A 41 -11.60 7.85 14.87
N GLY A 42 -12.57 8.75 14.95
CA GLY A 42 -13.22 9.08 16.22
C GLY A 42 -14.09 7.93 16.75
N PRO A 43 -14.54 8.01 18.01
CA PRO A 43 -15.33 6.96 18.65
C PRO A 43 -16.67 6.69 17.96
N ASP A 44 -17.23 7.68 17.28
CA ASP A 44 -18.51 7.57 16.56
C ASP A 44 -18.36 7.08 15.12
N ALA A 45 -17.18 6.59 14.73
CA ALA A 45 -16.96 6.05 13.39
C ALA A 45 -17.78 4.79 13.17
N SER A 46 -18.43 4.69 12.01
CA SER A 46 -19.23 3.52 11.66
C SER A 46 -18.36 2.29 11.40
N ASP A 47 -18.91 1.10 11.64
CA ASP A 47 -18.28 -0.17 11.29
C ASP A 47 -17.85 -0.25 9.81
N ALA A 48 -18.62 0.35 8.92
CA ALA A 48 -18.28 0.41 7.50
C ALA A 48 -17.00 1.22 7.26
N ALA A 49 -16.87 2.38 7.91
CA ALA A 49 -15.67 3.21 7.82
C ALA A 49 -14.43 2.52 8.44
N LEU A 50 -14.63 1.81 9.55
CA LEU A 50 -13.57 1.02 10.17
C LEU A 50 -13.07 -0.10 9.26
N ARG A 51 -13.99 -0.87 8.66
CA ARG A 51 -13.65 -1.95 7.72
C ARG A 51 -12.98 -1.42 6.45
N ASP A 52 -13.47 -0.31 5.92
CA ASP A 52 -12.87 0.33 4.74
C ASP A 52 -11.43 0.78 5.03
N LEU A 53 -11.21 1.50 6.15
CA LEU A 53 -9.88 1.94 6.54
C LEU A 53 -8.93 0.75 6.76
N GLU A 54 -9.40 -0.34 7.36
CA GLU A 54 -8.59 -1.54 7.56
C GLU A 54 -8.21 -2.22 6.23
N GLY A 55 -9.11 -2.22 5.25
CA GLY A 55 -8.79 -2.65 3.88
C GLY A 55 -7.67 -1.82 3.26
N GLN A 56 -7.75 -0.49 3.41
CA GLN A 56 -6.71 0.43 2.93
C GLN A 56 -5.37 0.21 3.64
N ARG A 57 -5.37 0.01 4.97
CA ARG A 57 -4.16 -0.27 5.76
C ARG A 57 -3.46 -1.54 5.31
N ARG A 58 -4.23 -2.61 5.08
CA ARG A 58 -3.67 -3.88 4.57
C ARG A 58 -2.96 -3.68 3.23
N LEU A 59 -3.58 -2.95 2.31
CA LEU A 59 -2.99 -2.68 0.99
C LEU A 59 -1.70 -1.87 1.12
N VAL A 60 -1.71 -0.78 1.90
CA VAL A 60 -0.52 0.06 2.11
C VAL A 60 0.60 -0.73 2.80
N ALA A 61 0.29 -1.56 3.78
CA ALA A 61 1.27 -2.44 4.42
C ALA A 61 1.92 -3.41 3.42
N LEU A 62 1.14 -3.97 2.48
CA LEU A 62 1.67 -4.83 1.42
C LEU A 62 2.62 -4.05 0.48
N ILE A 63 2.25 -2.84 0.06
CA ILE A 63 3.10 -1.98 -0.78
C ILE A 63 4.44 -1.70 -0.09
N LEU A 64 4.41 -1.35 1.20
CA LEU A 64 5.61 -1.11 2.00
C LEU A 64 6.48 -2.36 2.11
N ALA A 65 5.87 -3.52 2.37
CA ALA A 65 6.58 -4.79 2.49
C ALA A 65 7.25 -5.21 1.15
N LEU A 66 6.54 -5.08 0.02
CA LEU A 66 7.09 -5.35 -1.31
C LEU A 66 8.24 -4.41 -1.65
N THR A 67 8.09 -3.11 -1.34
CA THR A 67 9.13 -2.11 -1.56
C THR A 67 10.38 -2.43 -0.74
N ALA A 68 10.22 -2.69 0.55
CA ALA A 68 11.33 -3.03 1.45
C ALA A 68 12.03 -4.33 1.02
N ARG A 69 11.26 -5.37 0.66
CA ARG A 69 11.81 -6.64 0.16
C ARG A 69 12.65 -6.43 -1.10
N GLY A 70 12.16 -5.65 -2.06
CA GLY A 70 12.87 -5.41 -3.31
C GLY A 70 14.11 -4.51 -3.18
N GLN A 71 14.28 -3.79 -2.07
CA GLN A 71 15.50 -3.01 -1.77
C GLN A 71 16.59 -3.83 -1.09
N GLY A 72 16.23 -4.95 -0.44
CA GLY A 72 17.18 -5.87 0.19
C GLY A 72 17.59 -7.06 -0.68
N ALA A 73 17.08 -7.14 -1.92
CA ALA A 73 17.35 -8.19 -2.90
C ALA A 73 18.44 -7.79 -3.90
#